data_AF-A0A1S1DM61-F1
#
_entry.id   AF-A0A1S1DM61-F1
#
_cell.length_a   1.000
_cell.length_b   1.000
_cell.length_c   1.000
_cell.angle_alpha   90.00
_cell.angle_beta   90.00
_cell.angle_gamma   90.00
#
_symmetry.space_group_name_H-M   'P 1'
#
loop_
_entity.id
_entity.type
_entity.pdbx_description
1 polymer ?
#
loop_
_entity_poly.entity_id
_entity_poly.type
_entity_poly.pdbx_seq_one_letter_code
_entity_poly.pdbx_strand_id
1 'polypeptide(L)'
;MNNFSVPARPQSTLTTPASTAAGMNLSKTTADHTALTSGPRKRTQSTGPLAIDRYITSIYPWIFVNYSLPLRATSETMWERTDGDITVILAATPYEDAHGVTQYHLPSGRIAREVLMYLVTSAVMSGSPTIEISRTWRGFLRDMGVPYSSANRRAVERQLRAILNMSVRVSHRAKSTTGTNLSSRACLVGSGEDLVFDRDGALDDAYRSVVILSKEFFDRIAAAPSPVHGTMRVLRDSWRQIVTENPHQALAGDVYLWLAGRMSRVRREVRIPWSDLAAQFGSTMSAERRWRQQFRSALSVATKAYFAPLGEDFDSTVYINEYDLGSRTRPGGLRLAPVSAEHRKLLGWGSRRRTSTRPAVSVPESPKRQESQPAPAAAPAKPAPEVVSIPAHAGVDITELRAALAAAGMQVGAVSDGALRSAIDTVLSRATSVGNSQALVTSAITREPVLLGISAPAPTHGAHTADLPKGNCPEHNTEILGKICRECAAELKAPDTTVVEAQACWDAVSARLKSLTEAGFDTTDEMARYQSLAIARGVTLSI
;
A
#
# COMPACT_ATOMS: atom_id res chain seq x y z
N MET A 1 15.73 2.65 -49.92
CA MET A 1 16.55 1.45 -49.73
C MET A 1 17.91 1.91 -49.22
N ASN A 2 18.26 1.55 -47.99
CA ASN A 2 19.64 1.35 -47.54
C ASN A 2 19.60 0.75 -46.13
N ASN A 3 20.03 -0.51 -46.06
CA ASN A 3 20.17 -1.35 -44.88
C ASN A 3 21.30 -0.84 -43.98
N PHE A 4 21.10 -0.88 -42.67
CA PHE A 4 22.21 -0.84 -41.70
C PHE A 4 22.20 -2.12 -40.86
N SER A 5 23.23 -2.93 -41.11
CA SER A 5 23.57 -4.14 -40.37
C SER A 5 24.30 -3.83 -39.06
N VAL A 6 24.02 -4.67 -38.07
CA VAL A 6 24.67 -4.80 -36.76
C VAL A 6 26.16 -5.19 -36.91
N PRO A 7 27.06 -4.76 -36.00
CA PRO A 7 28.31 -5.47 -35.75
C PRO A 7 28.32 -6.18 -34.40
N ALA A 8 28.80 -7.42 -34.45
CA ALA A 8 29.11 -8.29 -33.33
C ALA A 8 30.53 -8.04 -32.79
N ARG A 9 30.68 -8.30 -31.48
CA ARG A 9 31.87 -8.67 -30.66
C ARG A 9 33.28 -8.55 -31.27
N PRO A 10 34.25 -8.06 -30.47
CA PRO A 10 35.62 -8.56 -30.51
C PRO A 10 35.96 -9.41 -29.27
N GLN A 11 36.56 -10.58 -29.54
CA GLN A 11 37.30 -11.38 -28.56
C GLN A 11 38.70 -10.76 -28.36
N SER A 12 39.25 -10.86 -27.14
CA SER A 12 40.70 -10.75 -26.91
C SER A 12 41.13 -11.75 -25.85
N THR A 13 42.22 -12.43 -26.17
CA THR A 13 42.79 -13.60 -25.50
C THR A 13 44.05 -13.21 -24.71
N LEU A 14 44.30 -13.96 -23.63
CA LEU A 14 45.57 -14.16 -22.88
C LEU A 14 46.03 -12.99 -22.00
N THR A 15 46.37 -13.16 -20.71
CA THR A 15 47.27 -14.17 -20.15
C THR A 15 47.08 -14.31 -18.62
N THR A 16 47.07 -15.55 -18.11
CA THR A 16 47.06 -15.93 -16.69
C THR A 16 48.48 -15.87 -16.09
N PRO A 17 48.64 -15.80 -14.75
CA PRO A 17 49.01 -17.04 -14.04
C PRO A 17 48.20 -17.31 -12.74
N ALA A 18 48.15 -18.60 -12.42
CA ALA A 18 47.57 -19.28 -11.24
C ALA A 18 48.10 -18.71 -9.90
N SER A 19 47.51 -18.87 -8.72
CA SER A 19 46.74 -19.92 -8.03
C SER A 19 46.15 -19.24 -6.77
N THR A 20 44.97 -19.50 -6.20
CA THR A 20 44.52 -20.72 -5.51
C THR A 20 43.07 -20.46 -5.04
N ALA A 21 42.26 -21.52 -5.03
CA ALA A 21 40.83 -21.54 -4.73
C ALA A 21 40.44 -21.16 -3.28
N ALA A 22 39.29 -20.49 -3.13
CA ALA A 22 38.17 -20.87 -2.25
C ALA A 22 37.09 -19.77 -2.27
N GLY A 23 35.86 -20.14 -2.64
CA GLY A 23 34.73 -19.22 -2.73
C GLY A 23 34.29 -18.66 -1.38
N MET A 24 33.94 -17.38 -1.37
CA MET A 24 33.21 -16.74 -0.28
C MET A 24 32.03 -15.96 -0.84
N ASN A 25 30.85 -16.38 -0.40
CA ASN A 25 29.55 -15.80 -0.71
C ASN A 25 29.42 -14.43 0.00
N LEU A 26 29.07 -13.38 -0.76
CA LEU A 26 28.76 -12.07 -0.21
C LEU A 26 27.41 -12.10 0.51
N SER A 27 27.43 -12.19 1.83
CA SER A 27 26.31 -11.81 2.70
C SER A 27 26.87 -11.28 4.03
N LYS A 28 27.13 -9.96 4.07
CA LYS A 28 27.19 -9.15 5.30
C LYS A 28 27.45 -7.69 4.96
N THR A 29 26.38 -6.90 4.86
CA THR A 29 26.42 -5.46 5.18
C THR A 29 25.00 -4.98 5.50
N THR A 30 24.45 -5.45 6.61
CA THR A 30 23.42 -4.70 7.35
C THR A 30 24.14 -3.91 8.44
N ALA A 31 24.21 -2.59 8.26
CA ALA A 31 24.75 -1.69 9.24
C ALA A 31 23.73 -1.46 10.36
N ASP A 32 24.18 -1.70 11.59
CA ASP A 32 23.51 -1.32 12.82
C ASP A 32 23.23 0.19 12.86
N HIS A 33 21.98 0.54 13.13
CA HIS A 33 21.62 1.87 13.63
C HIS A 33 21.11 1.72 15.06
N THR A 34 22.03 1.88 16.01
CA THR A 34 21.75 2.00 17.44
C THR A 34 20.89 3.23 17.69
N ALA A 35 19.67 3.03 18.20
CA ALA A 35 18.73 4.10 18.51
C ALA A 35 19.18 4.90 19.75
N LEU A 36 19.30 6.23 19.60
CA LEU A 36 19.45 7.15 20.72
C LEU A 36 18.08 7.41 21.35
N THR A 37 17.96 7.15 22.64
CA THR A 37 16.74 7.26 23.45
C THR A 37 16.34 8.73 23.63
N SER A 38 15.11 9.10 23.29
CA SER A 38 14.49 10.38 23.68
C SER A 38 13.05 10.15 24.17
N GLY A 39 12.70 10.84 25.26
CA GLY A 39 11.57 10.54 26.16
C GLY A 39 10.14 10.63 25.58
N PRO A 40 9.12 10.27 26.37
CA PRO A 40 7.81 9.87 25.87
C PRO A 40 6.96 11.08 25.47
N ARG A 41 6.93 11.37 24.17
CA ARG A 41 5.91 12.24 23.58
C ARG A 41 4.68 11.38 23.31
N LYS A 42 3.57 11.60 24.02
CA LYS A 42 2.28 10.93 23.77
C LYS A 42 1.83 11.22 22.33
N ARG A 43 2.21 10.31 21.43
CA ARG A 43 1.77 10.25 20.03
C ARG A 43 0.49 9.44 20.06
N THR A 44 -0.63 10.03 19.68
CA THR A 44 -1.90 9.32 19.57
C THR A 44 -1.74 8.25 18.49
N GLN A 45 -1.40 7.02 18.89
CA GLN A 45 -1.32 5.88 17.98
C GLN A 45 -2.76 5.56 17.55
N SER A 46 -3.04 5.66 16.26
CA SER A 46 -4.25 5.09 15.67
C SER A 46 -4.14 3.57 15.74
N THR A 47 -5.07 2.92 16.46
CA THR A 47 -5.02 1.48 16.81
C THR A 47 -5.91 0.61 15.91
N GLY A 48 -6.03 0.94 14.62
CA GLY A 48 -6.75 0.10 13.64
C GLY A 48 -6.90 0.70 12.23
N PRO A 49 -7.47 -0.07 11.29
CA PRO A 49 -7.72 0.35 9.90
C PRO A 49 -8.59 1.61 9.81
N LEU A 50 -8.27 2.47 8.84
CA LEU A 50 -9.04 3.68 8.59
C LEU A 50 -10.31 3.34 7.80
N ALA A 51 -11.49 3.58 8.36
CA ALA A 51 -12.73 3.63 7.60
C ALA A 51 -12.88 5.03 6.98
N ILE A 52 -12.67 5.17 5.66
CA ILE A 52 -12.67 6.49 4.99
C ILE A 52 -14.02 7.21 5.16
N ASP A 53 -15.10 6.45 5.33
CA ASP A 53 -16.45 6.97 5.56
C ASP A 53 -16.65 7.77 6.83
N ARG A 54 -15.78 7.60 7.82
CA ARG A 54 -15.85 8.36 9.06
C ARG A 54 -15.39 9.82 8.88
N TYR A 55 -14.82 10.17 7.73
CA TYR A 55 -14.22 11.48 7.49
C TYR A 55 -15.02 12.28 6.47
N ILE A 56 -15.28 13.56 6.74
CA ILE A 56 -15.92 14.46 5.78
C ILE A 56 -15.02 14.74 4.57
N THR A 57 -13.70 14.75 4.79
CA THR A 57 -12.70 15.04 3.76
C THR A 57 -11.70 13.91 3.60
N SER A 58 -11.36 13.61 2.36
CA SER A 58 -10.22 12.77 2.00
C SER A 58 -9.00 13.61 1.65
N ILE A 59 -7.81 13.02 1.69
CA ILE A 59 -6.55 13.69 1.39
C ILE A 59 -5.97 13.12 0.10
N TYR A 60 -5.53 14.01 -0.79
CA TYR A 60 -4.86 13.64 -2.03
C TYR A 60 -3.55 14.41 -2.23
N PRO A 61 -2.47 13.75 -2.68
CA PRO A 61 -1.15 14.36 -2.88
C PRO A 61 -1.11 15.34 -4.07
N TRP A 62 -0.44 16.50 -3.90
CA TRP A 62 -0.36 17.53 -4.95
C TRP A 62 0.33 17.05 -6.23
N ILE A 63 1.37 16.23 -6.08
CA ILE A 63 2.15 15.74 -7.22
C ILE A 63 1.28 15.00 -8.25
N PHE A 64 0.31 14.20 -7.81
CA PHE A 64 -0.56 13.44 -8.71
C PHE A 64 -1.76 14.24 -9.26
N VAL A 65 -1.90 15.50 -8.85
CA VAL A 65 -2.90 16.44 -9.36
C VAL A 65 -2.30 17.26 -10.49
N ASN A 66 -1.04 17.67 -10.31
CA ASN A 66 -0.29 18.41 -11.31
C ASN A 66 0.28 17.48 -12.38
N TYR A 67 0.69 16.28 -11.99
CA TYR A 67 1.27 15.24 -12.86
C TYR A 67 0.42 13.97 -12.74
N SER A 68 -0.67 13.94 -13.52
CA SER A 68 -1.71 12.91 -13.43
C SER A 68 -1.19 11.51 -13.75
N LEU A 69 -1.69 10.52 -13.00
CA LEU A 69 -1.51 9.10 -13.33
C LEU A 69 -2.13 8.78 -14.70
N PRO A 70 -1.65 7.76 -15.42
CA PRO A 70 -2.33 7.28 -16.61
C PRO A 70 -3.83 7.07 -16.39
N LEU A 71 -4.65 7.58 -17.33
CA LEU A 71 -6.11 7.47 -17.26
C LEU A 71 -6.60 6.04 -17.47
N ARG A 72 -5.82 5.23 -18.21
CA ARG A 72 -6.09 3.83 -18.54
C ARG A 72 -4.82 3.02 -18.36
N ALA A 73 -4.98 1.71 -18.24
CA ALA A 73 -3.86 0.78 -18.25
C ALA A 73 -3.03 0.99 -19.54
N THR A 74 -1.71 1.01 -19.39
CA THR A 74 -0.75 1.20 -20.46
C THR A 74 0.37 0.18 -20.32
N SER A 75 1.01 -0.19 -21.43
CA SER A 75 2.24 -0.99 -21.45
C SER A 75 3.50 -0.14 -21.23
N GLU A 76 3.36 1.18 -21.15
CA GLU A 76 4.46 2.08 -20.81
C GLU A 76 4.93 1.83 -19.37
N THR A 77 6.25 1.82 -19.19
CA THR A 77 6.89 1.67 -17.87
C THR A 77 7.37 2.99 -17.30
N MET A 78 7.36 4.06 -18.10
CA MET A 78 7.70 5.41 -17.70
C MET A 78 6.63 6.38 -18.16
N TRP A 79 6.26 7.32 -17.29
CA TRP A 79 5.27 8.34 -17.56
C TRP A 79 5.83 9.71 -17.20
N GLU A 80 6.25 10.45 -18.21
CA GLU A 80 6.92 11.73 -18.07
C GLU A 80 5.96 12.90 -18.32
N ARG A 81 6.05 13.92 -17.49
CA ARG A 81 5.37 15.21 -17.68
C ARG A 81 6.32 16.34 -17.32
N THR A 82 6.34 17.37 -18.16
CA THR A 82 7.13 18.58 -17.95
C THR A 82 6.21 19.79 -17.87
N ASP A 83 6.35 20.57 -16.80
CA ASP A 83 5.66 21.84 -16.58
C ASP A 83 6.69 22.88 -16.14
N GLY A 84 6.94 23.87 -17.00
CA GLY A 84 7.96 24.88 -16.77
C GLY A 84 9.37 24.30 -16.58
N ASP A 85 9.95 24.53 -15.41
CA ASP A 85 11.26 24.05 -14.99
C ASP A 85 11.23 22.70 -14.27
N ILE A 86 10.05 22.10 -14.10
CA ILE A 86 9.85 20.85 -13.36
C ILE A 86 9.48 19.73 -14.34
N THR A 87 10.26 18.65 -14.30
CA THR A 87 9.93 17.39 -14.97
C THR A 87 9.67 16.31 -13.93
N VAL A 88 8.53 15.64 -14.02
CA VAL A 88 8.18 14.49 -13.18
C VAL A 88 8.10 13.25 -14.04
N ILE A 89 8.80 12.20 -13.61
CA ILE A 89 8.78 10.88 -14.23
C ILE A 89 8.25 9.89 -13.19
N LEU A 90 7.14 9.24 -13.51
CA LEU A 90 6.66 8.07 -12.78
C LEU A 90 7.20 6.84 -13.49
N ALA A 91 7.93 5.99 -12.77
CA ALA A 91 8.47 4.75 -13.33
C ALA A 91 7.90 3.54 -12.60
N ALA A 92 7.41 2.57 -13.37
CA ALA A 92 7.05 1.26 -12.86
C ALA A 92 8.34 0.49 -12.54
N THR A 93 8.53 0.11 -11.27
CA THR A 93 9.60 -0.81 -10.89
C THR A 93 9.05 -2.24 -10.83
N PRO A 94 9.87 -3.26 -11.09
CA PRO A 94 9.39 -4.65 -11.11
C PRO A 94 8.92 -5.09 -9.73
N TYR A 95 7.85 -5.89 -9.71
CA TYR A 95 7.43 -6.67 -8.55
C TYR A 95 6.93 -8.04 -9.00
N GLU A 96 7.03 -9.05 -8.14
CA GLU A 96 6.47 -10.37 -8.41
C GLU A 96 5.01 -10.42 -7.95
N ASP A 97 4.14 -11.01 -8.78
CA ASP A 97 2.78 -11.31 -8.38
C ASP A 97 2.70 -12.64 -7.59
N ALA A 98 1.48 -12.99 -7.17
CA ALA A 98 1.18 -14.25 -6.47
C ALA A 98 1.62 -15.51 -7.24
N HIS A 99 1.79 -15.42 -8.56
CA HIS A 99 2.19 -16.53 -9.41
C HIS A 99 3.71 -16.54 -9.69
N GLY A 100 4.47 -15.64 -9.05
CA GLY A 100 5.91 -15.49 -9.29
C GLY A 100 6.24 -14.85 -10.63
N VAL A 101 5.26 -14.22 -11.30
CA VAL A 101 5.48 -13.53 -12.57
C VAL A 101 5.89 -12.09 -12.28
N THR A 102 7.03 -11.66 -12.84
CA THR A 102 7.47 -10.26 -12.72
C THR A 102 6.56 -9.34 -13.53
N GLN A 103 5.96 -8.37 -12.85
CA GLN A 103 5.06 -7.38 -13.40
C GLN A 103 5.72 -6.00 -13.45
N TYR A 104 5.46 -5.26 -14.53
CA TYR A 104 5.87 -3.86 -14.70
C TYR A 104 4.64 -3.01 -14.97
N HIS A 105 4.06 -2.41 -13.93
CA HIS A 105 2.77 -1.75 -14.03
C HIS A 105 2.84 -0.31 -13.50
N LEU A 106 2.42 0.65 -14.34
CA LEU A 106 2.10 1.97 -13.85
C LEU A 106 0.70 2.00 -13.23
N PRO A 107 0.53 2.61 -12.05
CA PRO A 107 -0.79 2.75 -11.45
C PRO A 107 -1.67 3.64 -12.33
N SER A 108 -2.89 3.19 -12.61
CA SER A 108 -3.75 3.79 -13.64
C SER A 108 -5.25 3.65 -13.35
N GLY A 109 -6.04 4.53 -13.96
CA GLY A 109 -7.49 4.53 -13.86
C GLY A 109 -8.05 4.92 -12.50
N ARG A 110 -9.35 4.67 -12.31
CA ARG A 110 -10.12 5.09 -11.12
C ARG A 110 -9.59 4.44 -9.83
N ILE A 111 -9.44 3.11 -9.84
CA ILE A 111 -9.04 2.33 -8.66
C ILE A 111 -7.67 2.77 -8.12
N ALA A 112 -6.72 3.11 -8.99
CA ALA A 112 -5.41 3.62 -8.54
C ALA A 112 -5.54 4.91 -7.72
N ARG A 113 -6.43 5.81 -8.15
CA ARG A 113 -6.68 7.08 -7.46
C ARG A 113 -7.39 6.84 -6.13
N GLU A 114 -8.30 5.87 -6.07
CA GLU A 114 -8.98 5.48 -4.83
C GLU A 114 -7.99 4.88 -3.82
N VAL A 115 -7.13 3.94 -4.24
CA VAL A 115 -6.08 3.35 -3.40
C VAL A 115 -5.10 4.43 -2.93
N LEU A 116 -4.61 5.29 -3.83
CA LEU A 116 -3.69 6.36 -3.48
C LEU A 116 -4.32 7.35 -2.49
N MET A 117 -5.58 7.71 -2.68
CA MET A 117 -6.33 8.58 -1.77
C MET A 117 -6.46 7.94 -0.39
N TYR A 118 -6.77 6.64 -0.32
CA TYR A 118 -6.84 5.91 0.94
C TYR A 118 -5.50 5.90 1.67
N LEU A 119 -4.43 5.50 0.99
CA LEU A 119 -3.10 5.39 1.60
C LEU A 119 -2.62 6.74 2.15
N VAL A 120 -2.75 7.80 1.36
CA VAL A 120 -2.32 9.15 1.77
C VAL A 120 -3.22 9.70 2.87
N THR A 121 -4.53 9.47 2.83
CA THR A 121 -5.45 9.85 3.91
C THR A 121 -5.06 9.16 5.22
N SER A 122 -4.82 7.85 5.17
CA SER A 122 -4.43 7.05 6.33
C SER A 122 -3.11 7.52 6.92
N ALA A 123 -2.08 7.69 6.10
CA ALA A 123 -0.76 8.12 6.56
C ALA A 123 -0.77 9.53 7.16
N VAL A 124 -1.47 10.48 6.53
CA VAL A 124 -1.51 11.88 7.01
C VAL A 124 -2.38 12.02 8.26
N MET A 125 -3.48 11.26 8.37
CA MET A 125 -4.33 11.26 9.56
C MET A 125 -3.62 10.61 10.75
N SER A 126 -2.92 9.48 10.55
CA SER A 126 -2.17 8.81 11.61
C SER A 126 -0.83 9.50 11.94
N GLY A 127 -0.31 10.32 11.02
CA GLY A 127 1.02 10.90 11.14
C GLY A 127 2.13 9.85 11.10
N SER A 128 1.89 8.73 10.40
CA SER A 128 2.77 7.57 10.30
C SER A 128 2.88 7.09 8.85
N PRO A 129 4.08 6.68 8.37
CA PRO A 129 4.23 6.01 7.08
C PRO A 129 3.68 4.57 7.09
N THR A 130 3.52 3.98 8.27
CA THR A 130 2.96 2.65 8.50
C THR A 130 1.43 2.76 8.58
N ILE A 131 0.75 2.08 7.66
CA ILE A 131 -0.71 2.08 7.50
C ILE A 131 -1.20 0.67 7.81
N GLU A 132 -2.01 0.53 8.85
CA GLU A 132 -2.74 -0.71 9.11
C GLU A 132 -3.93 -0.80 8.15
N ILE A 133 -4.06 -1.92 7.42
CA ILE A 133 -5.21 -2.21 6.57
C ILE A 133 -6.02 -3.39 7.14
N SER A 134 -7.27 -3.52 6.69
CA SER A 134 -8.14 -4.66 7.03
C SER A 134 -7.45 -5.99 6.75
N ARG A 135 -7.80 -7.03 7.53
CA ARG A 135 -7.27 -8.39 7.35
C ARG A 135 -7.88 -9.11 6.17
N THR A 136 -9.04 -8.66 5.70
CA THR A 136 -9.70 -9.22 4.52
C THR A 136 -9.76 -8.21 3.38
N TRP A 137 -9.77 -8.73 2.15
CA TRP A 137 -9.93 -7.90 0.96
C TRP A 137 -11.29 -7.20 0.94
N ARG A 138 -12.35 -7.86 1.41
CA ARG A 138 -13.68 -7.26 1.52
C ARG A 138 -13.67 -6.08 2.48
N GLY A 139 -13.09 -6.25 3.65
CA GLY A 139 -12.94 -5.16 4.63
C GLY A 139 -12.08 -4.03 4.08
N PHE A 140 -11.01 -4.32 3.34
CA PHE A 140 -10.16 -3.28 2.76
C PHE A 140 -10.88 -2.49 1.65
N LEU A 141 -11.64 -3.17 0.78
CA LEU A 141 -12.48 -2.52 -0.23
C LEU A 141 -13.56 -1.65 0.43
N ARG A 142 -14.22 -2.15 1.47
CA ARG A 142 -15.19 -1.41 2.28
C ARG A 142 -14.57 -0.16 2.91
N ASP A 143 -13.38 -0.28 3.50
CA ASP A 143 -12.66 0.82 4.13
C ASP A 143 -12.31 1.95 3.14
N MET A 144 -12.07 1.61 1.87
CA MET A 144 -11.88 2.57 0.78
C MET A 144 -13.20 3.11 0.19
N GLY A 145 -14.33 2.42 0.39
CA GLY A 145 -15.60 2.72 -0.26
C GLY A 145 -15.75 2.13 -1.66
N VAL A 146 -14.95 1.13 -2.00
CA VAL A 146 -15.04 0.42 -3.29
C VAL A 146 -16.00 -0.76 -3.12
N PRO A 147 -17.06 -0.88 -3.95
CA PRO A 147 -17.97 -2.02 -3.87
C PRO A 147 -17.26 -3.35 -4.06
N TYR A 148 -17.61 -4.37 -3.27
CA TYR A 148 -16.99 -5.67 -3.39
C TYR A 148 -17.38 -6.38 -4.70
N SER A 149 -16.38 -6.84 -5.43
CA SER A 149 -16.52 -7.80 -6.53
C SER A 149 -15.15 -8.42 -6.82
N SER A 150 -15.11 -9.62 -7.41
CA SER A 150 -13.85 -10.26 -7.79
C SER A 150 -13.00 -9.39 -8.73
N ALA A 151 -13.64 -8.66 -9.65
CA ALA A 151 -13.00 -7.71 -10.54
C ALA A 151 -12.40 -6.51 -9.78
N ASN A 152 -13.15 -5.90 -8.85
CA ASN A 152 -12.65 -4.79 -8.05
C ASN A 152 -11.53 -5.24 -7.11
N ARG A 153 -11.62 -6.43 -6.51
CA ARG A 153 -10.57 -7.00 -5.66
C ARG A 153 -9.26 -7.11 -6.44
N ARG A 154 -9.27 -7.79 -7.60
CA ARG A 154 -8.09 -7.94 -8.46
C ARG A 154 -7.55 -6.60 -8.94
N ALA A 155 -8.44 -5.65 -9.23
CA ALA A 155 -8.04 -4.30 -9.62
C ALA A 155 -7.33 -3.57 -8.48
N VAL A 156 -7.91 -3.59 -7.26
CA VAL A 156 -7.31 -2.97 -6.07
C VAL A 156 -5.96 -3.58 -5.75
N GLU A 157 -5.87 -4.91 -5.71
CA GLU A 157 -4.63 -5.64 -5.43
C GLU A 157 -3.52 -5.22 -6.40
N ARG A 158 -3.82 -5.27 -7.70
CA ARG A 158 -2.88 -4.86 -8.75
C ARG A 158 -2.47 -3.39 -8.63
N GLN A 159 -3.42 -2.49 -8.37
CA GLN A 159 -3.11 -1.06 -8.23
C GLN A 159 -2.33 -0.75 -6.95
N LEU A 160 -2.61 -1.45 -5.85
CA LEU A 160 -1.84 -1.31 -4.60
C LEU A 160 -0.38 -1.67 -4.83
N ARG A 161 -0.09 -2.85 -5.39
CA ARG A 161 1.28 -3.27 -5.72
C ARG A 161 1.96 -2.30 -6.68
N ALA A 162 1.26 -1.87 -7.74
CA ALA A 162 1.78 -0.90 -8.70
C ALA A 162 2.11 0.46 -8.04
N ILE A 163 1.28 0.93 -7.10
CA ILE A 163 1.53 2.17 -6.36
C ILE A 163 2.77 2.02 -5.47
N LEU A 164 2.85 0.95 -4.67
CA LEU A 164 3.97 0.76 -3.73
C LEU A 164 5.31 0.60 -4.43
N ASN A 165 5.32 -0.06 -5.60
CA ASN A 165 6.51 -0.25 -6.42
C ASN A 165 6.69 0.85 -7.47
N MET A 166 5.94 1.95 -7.43
CA MET A 166 6.20 3.09 -8.32
C MET A 166 7.36 3.93 -7.78
N SER A 167 8.28 4.30 -8.66
CA SER A 167 9.27 5.35 -8.40
C SER A 167 8.79 6.70 -8.93
N VAL A 168 8.94 7.73 -8.11
CA VAL A 168 8.62 9.12 -8.46
C VAL A 168 9.93 9.89 -8.54
N ARG A 169 10.33 10.27 -9.75
CA ARG A 169 11.49 11.13 -10.00
C ARG A 169 11.03 12.55 -10.32
N VAL A 170 11.57 13.51 -9.60
CA VAL A 170 11.35 14.94 -9.83
C VAL A 170 12.68 15.59 -10.19
N SER A 171 12.68 16.29 -11.32
CA SER A 171 13.84 17.01 -11.85
C SER A 171 13.51 18.50 -11.96
N HIS A 172 14.42 19.35 -11.48
CA HIS A 172 14.36 20.80 -11.61
C HIS A 172 15.45 21.28 -12.56
N ARG A 173 15.09 22.11 -13.54
CA ARG A 173 16.00 22.70 -14.52
C ARG A 173 16.06 24.21 -14.35
N ALA A 174 17.09 24.71 -13.65
CA ALA A 174 17.30 26.15 -13.49
C ALA A 174 18.35 26.65 -14.48
N LYS A 175 18.06 27.75 -15.19
CA LYS A 175 19.07 28.47 -15.97
C LYS A 175 19.96 29.26 -15.00
N SER A 176 21.28 29.05 -15.10
CA SER A 176 22.32 29.76 -14.36
C SER A 176 23.18 30.58 -15.32
N THR A 177 23.85 31.61 -14.82
CA THR A 177 24.82 32.42 -15.59
C THR A 177 26.00 31.61 -16.12
N THR A 178 26.26 30.42 -15.56
CA THR A 178 27.36 29.51 -15.95
C THR A 178 26.89 28.23 -16.67
N GLY A 179 25.59 28.06 -16.95
CA GLY A 179 25.05 26.85 -17.58
C GLY A 179 23.63 26.50 -17.14
N THR A 180 23.22 25.24 -17.31
CA THR A 180 21.92 24.74 -16.82
C THR A 180 22.12 23.84 -15.61
N ASN A 181 21.62 24.24 -14.45
CA ASN A 181 21.63 23.41 -13.24
C ASN A 181 20.47 22.41 -13.30
N LEU A 182 20.81 21.11 -13.28
CA LEU A 182 19.83 20.02 -13.20
C LEU A 182 19.94 19.35 -11.82
N SER A 183 18.88 19.44 -11.03
CA SER A 183 18.75 18.67 -9.78
C SER A 183 17.67 17.62 -9.98
N SER A 184 17.98 16.35 -9.74
CA SER A 184 17.00 15.26 -9.85
C SER A 184 17.01 14.43 -8.57
N ARG A 185 15.81 14.11 -8.05
CA ARG A 185 15.63 13.24 -6.90
C ARG A 185 14.53 12.24 -7.21
N ALA A 186 14.81 10.96 -6.97
CA ALA A 186 13.83 9.88 -7.08
C ALA A 186 13.57 9.28 -5.70
N CYS A 187 12.33 8.93 -5.44
CA CYS A 187 11.93 8.16 -4.27
C CYS A 187 10.95 7.07 -4.69
N LEU A 188 11.04 5.87 -4.11
CA LEU A 188 9.95 4.89 -4.19
C LEU A 188 8.76 5.38 -3.36
N VAL A 189 7.55 4.99 -3.75
CA VAL A 189 6.34 5.30 -2.95
C VAL A 189 6.26 4.42 -1.71
N GLY A 190 6.53 3.12 -1.83
CA GLY A 190 6.73 2.18 -0.71
C GLY A 190 8.21 2.02 -0.36
N SER A 191 8.54 1.78 0.92
CA SER A 191 9.92 1.39 1.32
C SER A 191 10.14 -0.12 1.37
N GLY A 192 9.09 -0.89 1.12
CA GLY A 192 9.06 -2.34 1.25
C GLY A 192 7.63 -2.78 1.55
N GLU A 193 7.26 -3.94 1.03
CA GLU A 193 6.03 -4.63 1.38
C GLU A 193 6.36 -5.59 2.52
N ASP A 194 6.15 -5.22 3.79
CA ASP A 194 5.83 -6.22 4.82
C ASP A 194 4.33 -6.58 4.70
N LEU A 195 3.84 -6.65 3.46
CA LEU A 195 2.55 -7.23 3.18
C LEU A 195 2.81 -8.73 3.12
N VAL A 196 2.62 -9.38 4.26
CA VAL A 196 2.50 -10.83 4.28
C VAL A 196 1.19 -11.14 3.56
N PHE A 197 1.31 -11.38 2.27
CA PHE A 197 0.26 -11.96 1.47
C PHE A 197 0.45 -13.47 1.52
N ASP A 198 -0.63 -14.22 1.65
CA ASP A 198 -0.59 -15.63 1.30
C ASP A 198 -0.12 -15.74 -0.16
N ARG A 199 0.43 -16.90 -0.55
CA ARG A 199 0.98 -17.20 -1.87
C ARG A 199 0.00 -16.88 -3.01
N ASP A 200 -1.30 -16.77 -2.72
CA ASP A 200 -2.35 -16.46 -3.68
C ASP A 200 -2.74 -14.97 -3.74
N GLY A 201 -1.99 -14.07 -3.08
CA GLY A 201 -2.29 -12.63 -3.03
C GLY A 201 -3.42 -12.27 -2.06
N ALA A 202 -3.88 -13.21 -1.23
CA ALA A 202 -4.79 -12.95 -0.13
C ALA A 202 -4.06 -12.25 1.02
N LEU A 203 -4.71 -11.29 1.69
CA LEU A 203 -4.18 -10.71 2.92
C LEU A 203 -4.05 -11.83 3.97
N ASP A 204 -2.87 -12.01 4.56
CA ASP A 204 -2.64 -13.07 5.54
C ASP A 204 -3.44 -12.81 6.82
N ASP A 205 -4.32 -13.74 7.19
CA ASP A 205 -5.12 -13.69 8.43
C ASP A 205 -4.25 -13.71 9.70
N ALA A 206 -3.04 -14.29 9.63
CA ALA A 206 -2.16 -14.51 10.77
C ALA A 206 -1.41 -13.25 11.22
N TYR A 207 -1.18 -12.30 10.32
CA TYR A 207 -0.45 -11.06 10.59
C TYR A 207 -1.33 -9.83 10.30
N ARG A 208 -1.12 -8.74 11.06
CA ARG A 208 -1.75 -7.47 10.69
C ARG A 208 -1.23 -7.10 9.30
N SER A 209 -2.12 -6.99 8.32
CA SER A 209 -1.74 -6.52 7.01
C SER A 209 -1.36 -5.04 7.11
N VAL A 210 -0.09 -4.73 6.83
CA VAL A 210 0.49 -3.40 7.02
C VAL A 210 1.11 -2.95 5.71
N VAL A 211 0.75 -1.74 5.27
CA VAL A 211 1.37 -1.06 4.14
C VAL A 211 2.36 -0.03 4.67
N ILE A 212 3.61 -0.03 4.19
CA ILE A 212 4.63 0.93 4.61
C ILE A 212 5.00 1.85 3.45
N LEU A 213 4.63 3.12 3.55
CA LEU A 213 5.11 4.16 2.65
C LEU A 213 6.59 4.43 2.90
N SER A 214 7.34 4.73 1.83
CA SER A 214 8.73 5.13 2.01
C SER A 214 8.82 6.40 2.83
N LYS A 215 9.87 6.50 3.65
CA LYS A 215 10.11 7.70 4.44
C LYS A 215 10.18 8.95 3.56
N GLU A 216 10.84 8.86 2.41
CA GLU A 216 10.97 10.00 1.49
C GLU A 216 9.63 10.42 0.88
N PHE A 217 8.78 9.45 0.51
CA PHE A 217 7.45 9.75 -0.01
C PHE A 217 6.53 10.30 1.09
N PHE A 218 6.59 9.73 2.30
CA PHE A 218 5.85 10.23 3.46
C PHE A 218 6.26 11.67 3.81
N ASP A 219 7.56 11.95 3.87
CA ASP A 219 8.09 13.30 4.11
C ASP A 219 7.64 14.26 2.99
N ARG A 220 7.59 13.80 1.72
CA ARG A 220 7.09 14.57 0.59
C ARG A 220 5.61 14.96 0.75
N ILE A 221 4.73 14.04 1.16
CA ILE A 221 3.30 14.33 1.34
C ILE A 221 3.01 15.13 2.63
N ALA A 222 3.88 15.02 3.64
CA ALA A 222 3.78 15.78 4.89
C ALA A 222 4.33 17.21 4.79
N ALA A 223 5.12 17.52 3.77
CA ALA A 223 5.71 18.82 3.54
C ALA A 223 4.66 19.91 3.21
N ALA A 224 5.12 21.18 3.26
CA ALA A 224 4.30 22.31 2.87
C ALA A 224 3.83 22.18 1.40
N PRO A 225 2.60 22.63 1.07
CA PRO A 225 2.08 22.52 -0.30
C PRO A 225 2.97 23.20 -1.35
N SER A 226 3.40 22.43 -2.35
CA SER A 226 4.06 22.90 -3.57
C SER A 226 3.58 22.05 -4.76
N PRO A 227 4.00 22.33 -6.02
CA PRO A 227 3.58 21.52 -7.16
C PRO A 227 3.90 20.01 -7.02
N VAL A 228 4.93 19.66 -6.27
CA VAL A 228 5.44 18.28 -6.11
C VAL A 228 5.50 17.82 -4.64
N HIS A 229 5.06 18.66 -3.70
CA HIS A 229 5.07 18.39 -2.25
C HIS A 229 3.74 18.72 -1.59
N GLY A 230 3.48 18.09 -0.45
CA GLY A 230 2.29 18.29 0.35
C GLY A 230 1.04 17.63 -0.23
N THR A 231 -0.08 17.93 0.41
CA THR A 231 -1.39 17.35 0.11
C THR A 231 -2.49 18.40 0.07
N MET A 232 -3.63 18.02 -0.50
CA MET A 232 -4.88 18.78 -0.43
C MET A 232 -5.97 17.96 0.24
N ARG A 233 -6.99 18.66 0.79
CA ARG A 233 -8.23 18.05 1.26
C ARG A 233 -9.34 18.23 0.24
N VAL A 234 -10.07 17.17 -0.03
CA VAL A 234 -11.23 17.15 -0.92
C VAL A 234 -12.45 16.63 -0.17
N LEU A 235 -13.65 17.07 -0.55
CA LEU A 235 -14.87 16.49 0.02
C LEU A 235 -14.98 15.05 -0.44
N ARG A 236 -15.13 14.14 0.53
CA ARG A 236 -15.25 12.71 0.26
C ARG A 236 -16.55 12.42 -0.48
N ASP A 237 -17.68 13.02 -0.07
CA ASP A 237 -18.98 12.81 -0.73
C ASP A 237 -18.94 13.18 -2.21
N SER A 238 -18.41 14.36 -2.55
CA SER A 238 -18.23 14.79 -3.94
C SER A 238 -17.32 13.84 -4.73
N TRP A 239 -16.24 13.35 -4.13
CA TRP A 239 -15.39 12.34 -4.77
C TRP A 239 -16.17 11.04 -5.02
N ARG A 240 -16.87 10.54 -3.99
CA ARG A 240 -17.68 9.31 -4.06
C ARG A 240 -18.76 9.40 -5.11
N GLN A 241 -19.45 10.52 -5.20
CA GLN A 241 -20.45 10.76 -6.23
C GLN A 241 -19.87 10.52 -7.63
N ILE A 242 -18.69 11.08 -7.92
CA ILE A 242 -18.02 10.89 -9.22
C ILE A 242 -17.68 9.43 -9.46
N VAL A 243 -17.06 8.74 -8.49
CA VAL A 243 -16.62 7.36 -8.71
C VAL A 243 -17.77 6.36 -8.80
N THR A 244 -18.91 6.66 -8.16
CA THR A 244 -20.13 5.84 -8.19
C THR A 244 -20.95 6.09 -9.45
N GLU A 245 -21.23 7.33 -9.79
CA GLU A 245 -22.05 7.69 -10.96
C GLU A 245 -21.29 7.57 -12.29
N ASN A 246 -19.96 7.76 -12.26
CA ASN A 246 -19.11 7.81 -13.45
C ASN A 246 -17.88 6.87 -13.32
N PRO A 247 -18.08 5.57 -13.06
CA PRO A 247 -17.01 4.62 -12.75
C PRO A 247 -15.96 4.45 -13.87
N HIS A 248 -16.35 4.72 -15.13
CA HIS A 248 -15.49 4.58 -16.30
C HIS A 248 -14.73 5.86 -16.67
N GLN A 249 -14.97 6.98 -15.97
CA GLN A 249 -14.39 8.28 -16.30
C GLN A 249 -13.33 8.72 -15.26
N ALA A 250 -12.16 8.07 -15.26
CA ALA A 250 -11.05 8.49 -14.39
C ALA A 250 -10.67 9.98 -14.58
N LEU A 251 -10.84 10.51 -15.80
CA LEU A 251 -10.60 11.92 -16.11
C LEU A 251 -11.53 12.87 -15.33
N ALA A 252 -12.79 12.50 -15.08
CA ALA A 252 -13.70 13.32 -14.29
C ALA A 252 -13.19 13.48 -12.85
N GLY A 253 -12.65 12.40 -12.27
CA GLY A 253 -11.98 12.43 -10.97
C GLY A 253 -10.77 13.37 -10.97
N ASP A 254 -9.90 13.28 -11.98
CA ASP A 254 -8.74 14.16 -12.09
C ASP A 254 -9.12 15.64 -12.24
N VAL A 255 -10.13 15.94 -13.07
CA VAL A 255 -10.62 17.31 -13.24
C VAL A 255 -11.23 17.82 -11.93
N TYR A 256 -11.96 16.99 -11.17
CA TYR A 256 -12.46 17.36 -9.84
C TYR A 256 -11.32 17.68 -8.86
N LEU A 257 -10.29 16.83 -8.78
CA LEU A 257 -9.12 17.07 -7.94
C LEU A 257 -8.41 18.37 -8.35
N TRP A 258 -8.26 18.61 -9.65
CA TRP A 258 -7.70 19.85 -10.18
C TRP A 258 -8.54 21.07 -9.83
N LEU A 259 -9.88 21.02 -9.95
CA LEU A 259 -10.77 22.10 -9.54
C LEU A 259 -10.65 22.38 -8.04
N ALA A 260 -10.65 21.33 -7.21
CA ALA A 260 -10.48 21.46 -5.77
C ALA A 260 -9.17 22.17 -5.42
N GLY A 261 -8.10 21.85 -6.13
CA GLY A 261 -6.82 22.49 -5.93
C GLY A 261 -6.68 23.88 -6.53
N ARG A 262 -7.32 24.15 -7.67
CA ARG A 262 -7.14 25.36 -8.46
C ARG A 262 -8.09 26.49 -8.06
N MET A 263 -9.39 26.20 -7.93
CA MET A 263 -10.40 27.22 -7.65
C MET A 263 -10.12 27.98 -6.35
N SER A 264 -9.56 27.30 -5.34
CA SER A 264 -9.16 27.89 -4.06
C SER A 264 -8.06 28.96 -4.16
N ARG A 265 -7.39 29.06 -5.31
CA ARG A 265 -6.28 29.96 -5.61
C ARG A 265 -6.63 31.02 -6.66
N VAL A 266 -7.77 30.92 -7.34
CA VAL A 266 -8.21 31.90 -8.34
C VAL A 266 -8.65 33.19 -7.63
N ARG A 267 -7.83 34.24 -7.73
CA ARG A 267 -8.09 35.57 -7.13
C ARG A 267 -8.59 36.61 -8.13
N ARG A 268 -8.31 36.39 -9.41
CA ARG A 268 -8.78 37.17 -10.56
C ARG A 268 -9.18 36.22 -11.67
N GLU A 269 -9.84 36.71 -12.71
CA GLU A 269 -10.12 35.91 -13.90
C GLU A 269 -8.83 35.32 -14.48
N VAL A 270 -8.84 34.02 -14.77
CA VAL A 270 -7.72 33.29 -15.39
C VAL A 270 -8.23 32.61 -16.65
N ARG A 271 -7.49 32.75 -17.75
CA ARG A 271 -7.74 32.04 -19.01
C ARG A 271 -6.68 30.96 -19.20
N ILE A 272 -7.13 29.76 -19.55
CA ILE A 272 -6.30 28.57 -19.70
C ILE A 272 -6.55 28.00 -21.10
N PRO A 273 -5.57 28.06 -21.99
CA PRO A 273 -5.67 27.47 -23.33
C PRO A 273 -5.97 25.97 -23.28
N TRP A 274 -6.67 25.48 -24.30
CA TRP A 274 -6.89 24.03 -24.46
C TRP A 274 -5.58 23.23 -24.57
N SER A 275 -4.53 23.82 -25.15
CA SER A 275 -3.20 23.20 -25.25
C SER A 275 -2.61 22.85 -23.88
N ASP A 276 -2.78 23.74 -22.90
CA ASP A 276 -2.19 23.59 -21.56
C ASP A 276 -2.95 22.50 -20.79
N LEU A 277 -4.28 22.48 -20.92
CA LEU A 277 -5.12 21.43 -20.37
C LEU A 277 -4.82 20.08 -21.04
N ALA A 278 -4.56 20.06 -22.35
CA ALA A 278 -4.16 18.86 -23.08
C ALA A 278 -2.77 18.38 -22.63
N ALA A 279 -1.82 19.27 -22.37
CA ALA A 279 -0.52 18.89 -21.84
C ALA A 279 -0.63 18.31 -20.41
N GLN A 280 -1.53 18.85 -19.58
CA GLN A 280 -1.73 18.42 -18.20
C GLN A 280 -2.50 17.08 -18.08
N PHE A 281 -3.60 16.92 -18.82
CA PHE A 281 -4.54 15.79 -18.70
C PHE A 281 -4.50 14.82 -19.88
N GLY A 282 -3.88 15.20 -20.99
CA GLY A 282 -3.81 14.36 -22.18
C GLY A 282 -2.98 13.10 -21.93
N SER A 283 -3.59 11.96 -22.18
CA SER A 283 -2.91 10.68 -22.41
C SER A 283 -2.91 10.42 -23.90
N THR A 284 -1.74 10.33 -24.57
CA THR A 284 -1.46 9.72 -25.90
C THR A 284 -2.47 9.87 -27.07
N MET A 285 -3.54 10.66 -26.96
CA MET A 285 -4.60 10.80 -27.94
C MET A 285 -4.18 11.83 -28.98
N SER A 286 -4.00 11.36 -30.22
CA SER A 286 -3.56 12.16 -31.36
C SER A 286 -4.60 13.17 -31.89
N ALA A 287 -5.86 13.11 -31.44
CA ALA A 287 -6.94 13.95 -31.95
C ALA A 287 -7.45 14.97 -30.92
N GLU A 288 -6.95 16.21 -30.99
CA GLU A 288 -7.29 17.33 -30.10
C GLU A 288 -8.81 17.57 -29.98
N ARG A 289 -9.56 17.45 -31.09
CA ARG A 289 -11.03 17.61 -31.08
C ARG A 289 -11.72 16.58 -30.18
N ARG A 290 -11.32 15.31 -30.30
CA ARG A 290 -11.89 14.21 -29.50
C ARG A 290 -11.50 14.34 -28.04
N TRP A 291 -10.25 14.73 -27.77
CA TRP A 291 -9.79 15.03 -26.43
C TRP A 291 -10.60 16.16 -25.79
N ARG A 292 -10.83 17.29 -26.50
CA ARG A 292 -11.66 18.40 -25.99
C ARG A 292 -13.09 17.96 -25.68
N GLN A 293 -13.70 17.13 -26.52
CA GLN A 293 -15.04 16.59 -26.26
C GLN A 293 -15.06 15.72 -25.00
N GLN A 294 -14.06 14.84 -24.83
CA GLN A 294 -13.93 14.01 -23.64
C GLN A 294 -13.69 14.87 -22.39
N PHE A 295 -12.84 15.88 -22.49
CA PHE A 295 -12.58 16.81 -21.39
C PHE A 295 -13.82 17.59 -21.00
N ARG A 296 -14.62 18.10 -21.94
CA ARG A 296 -15.90 18.77 -21.65
C ARG A 296 -16.87 17.87 -20.90
N SER A 297 -16.98 16.59 -21.31
CA SER A 297 -17.81 15.61 -20.61
C SER A 297 -17.32 15.40 -19.18
N ALA A 298 -16.01 15.24 -18.98
CA ALA A 298 -15.41 15.08 -17.66
C ALA A 298 -15.54 16.34 -16.79
N LEU A 299 -15.41 17.53 -17.40
CA LEU A 299 -15.55 18.82 -16.74
C LEU A 299 -16.97 19.00 -16.22
N SER A 300 -17.99 18.68 -17.02
CA SER A 300 -19.41 18.74 -16.59
C SER A 300 -19.67 17.89 -15.34
N VAL A 301 -19.16 16.65 -15.32
CA VAL A 301 -19.27 15.77 -14.14
C VAL A 301 -18.52 16.38 -12.94
N ALA A 302 -17.29 16.83 -13.16
CA ALA A 302 -16.46 17.39 -12.11
C ALA A 302 -17.02 18.69 -11.52
N THR A 303 -17.58 19.59 -12.34
CA THR A 303 -18.16 20.84 -11.86
C THR A 303 -19.46 20.59 -11.09
N LYS A 304 -20.31 19.68 -11.56
CA LYS A 304 -21.51 19.26 -10.83
C LYS A 304 -21.15 18.76 -9.43
N ALA A 305 -20.20 17.82 -9.33
CA ALA A 305 -19.77 17.29 -8.04
C ALA A 305 -19.03 18.30 -7.16
N TYR A 306 -18.21 19.19 -7.77
CA TYR A 306 -17.47 20.23 -7.05
C TYR A 306 -18.39 21.29 -6.43
N PHE A 307 -19.40 21.72 -7.18
CA PHE A 307 -20.36 22.74 -6.77
C PHE A 307 -21.64 22.19 -6.14
N ALA A 308 -21.79 20.87 -6.00
CA ALA A 308 -22.95 20.24 -5.35
C ALA A 308 -23.36 20.88 -4.00
N PRO A 309 -22.43 21.35 -3.12
CA PRO A 309 -22.82 22.05 -1.89
C PRO A 309 -23.54 23.40 -2.09
N LEU A 310 -23.54 23.95 -3.31
CA LEU A 310 -24.26 25.18 -3.67
C LEU A 310 -25.70 24.91 -4.16
N GLY A 311 -26.09 23.64 -4.29
CA GLY A 311 -27.38 23.21 -4.81
C GLY A 311 -27.26 22.37 -6.08
N GLU A 312 -28.24 21.49 -6.31
CA GLU A 312 -28.24 20.56 -7.45
C GLU A 312 -28.34 21.28 -8.81
N ASP A 313 -29.09 22.39 -8.86
CA ASP A 313 -29.29 23.21 -10.05
C ASP A 313 -28.33 24.41 -10.15
N PHE A 314 -27.23 24.40 -9.39
CA PHE A 314 -26.29 25.52 -9.41
C PHE A 314 -25.60 25.66 -10.77
N ASP A 315 -25.75 26.83 -11.40
CA ASP A 315 -25.09 27.14 -12.65
C ASP A 315 -23.58 27.39 -12.46
N SER A 316 -22.78 26.33 -12.69
CA SER A 316 -21.32 26.39 -12.61
C SER A 316 -20.68 27.32 -13.65
N THR A 317 -21.40 27.75 -14.69
CA THR A 317 -20.86 28.63 -15.73
C THR A 317 -20.49 30.01 -15.19
N VAL A 318 -21.13 30.46 -14.11
CA VAL A 318 -20.75 31.68 -13.39
C VAL A 318 -19.25 31.71 -13.06
N TYR A 319 -18.67 30.54 -12.74
CA TYR A 319 -17.25 30.41 -12.40
C TYR A 319 -16.39 29.79 -13.48
N ILE A 320 -16.93 28.86 -14.27
CA ILE A 320 -16.15 28.06 -15.22
C ILE A 320 -16.83 28.10 -16.57
N ASN A 321 -16.24 28.81 -17.51
CA ASN A 321 -16.81 29.02 -18.83
C ASN A 321 -15.78 28.84 -19.92
N GLU A 322 -16.20 28.50 -21.12
CA GLU A 322 -15.30 28.54 -22.27
C GLU A 322 -15.18 29.97 -22.82
N TYR A 323 -14.02 30.31 -23.34
CA TYR A 323 -13.80 31.55 -24.10
C TYR A 323 -13.41 31.23 -25.54
N ASP A 324 -13.67 32.18 -26.45
CA ASP A 324 -13.40 32.07 -27.90
C ASP A 324 -14.01 30.80 -28.55
N LEU A 325 -15.20 30.39 -28.08
CA LEU A 325 -16.01 29.32 -28.68
C LEU A 325 -16.26 29.58 -30.17
N GLY A 326 -15.86 28.65 -31.03
CA GLY A 326 -16.11 28.72 -32.48
C GLY A 326 -15.21 29.67 -33.26
N SER A 327 -14.23 30.32 -32.62
CA SER A 327 -13.26 31.14 -33.33
C SER A 327 -12.35 30.28 -34.22
N ARG A 328 -12.24 30.64 -35.51
CA ARG A 328 -11.29 30.01 -36.45
C ARG A 328 -9.85 30.54 -36.29
N THR A 329 -9.68 31.66 -35.58
CA THR A 329 -8.42 32.42 -35.54
C THR A 329 -7.77 32.50 -34.16
N ARG A 330 -8.52 32.23 -33.08
CA ARG A 330 -7.99 32.24 -31.71
C ARG A 330 -8.15 30.87 -31.05
N PRO A 331 -7.07 30.31 -30.47
CA PRO A 331 -7.19 29.08 -29.68
C PRO A 331 -7.96 29.37 -28.40
N GLY A 332 -9.19 28.85 -28.32
CA GLY A 332 -10.04 28.99 -27.14
C GLY A 332 -9.51 28.21 -25.94
N GLY A 333 -10.30 28.21 -24.86
CA GLY A 333 -9.91 27.55 -23.62
C GLY A 333 -10.94 27.73 -22.51
N LEU A 334 -10.51 27.49 -21.27
CA LEU A 334 -11.32 27.71 -20.07
C LEU A 334 -11.00 29.04 -19.40
N ARG A 335 -12.06 29.75 -19.02
CA ARG A 335 -12.06 30.91 -18.16
C ARG A 335 -12.50 30.48 -16.76
N LEU A 336 -11.66 30.76 -15.77
CA LEU A 336 -11.97 30.57 -14.36
C LEU A 336 -12.15 31.93 -13.69
N ALA A 337 -13.31 32.17 -13.08
CA ALA A 337 -13.60 33.35 -12.29
C ALA A 337 -13.43 33.08 -10.78
N PRO A 338 -13.10 34.09 -9.96
CA PRO A 338 -13.01 33.93 -8.51
C PRO A 338 -14.35 33.55 -7.89
N VAL A 339 -14.37 32.53 -7.05
CA VAL A 339 -15.57 32.15 -6.29
C VAL A 339 -15.92 33.26 -5.29
N SER A 340 -17.22 33.61 -5.13
CA SER A 340 -17.66 34.65 -4.18
C SER A 340 -17.38 34.26 -2.73
N ALA A 341 -17.33 35.24 -1.81
CA ALA A 341 -17.05 34.96 -0.40
C ALA A 341 -18.12 34.07 0.23
N GLU A 342 -19.39 34.24 -0.17
CA GLU A 342 -20.54 33.46 0.25
C GLU A 342 -20.39 32.00 -0.20
N HIS A 343 -20.14 31.76 -1.49
CA HIS A 343 -20.01 30.40 -2.02
C HIS A 343 -18.75 29.70 -1.48
N ARG A 344 -17.66 30.43 -1.19
CA ARG A 344 -16.49 29.84 -0.51
C ARG A 344 -16.81 29.26 0.86
N LYS A 345 -17.73 29.89 1.62
CA LYS A 345 -18.19 29.38 2.92
C LYS A 345 -18.97 28.08 2.73
N LEU A 346 -19.92 28.05 1.78
CA LEU A 346 -20.74 26.88 1.47
C LEU A 346 -19.92 25.69 0.94
N LEU A 347 -18.90 25.95 0.13
CA LEU A 347 -17.96 24.91 -0.37
C LEU A 347 -17.03 24.37 0.74
N GLY A 348 -17.11 24.88 1.96
CA GLY A 348 -16.33 24.41 3.11
C GLY A 348 -14.83 24.67 3.00
N TRP A 349 -14.41 25.69 2.23
CA TRP A 349 -12.98 25.97 2.03
C TRP A 349 -12.23 26.27 3.34
N GLY A 350 -12.92 26.83 4.34
CA GLY A 350 -12.36 27.04 5.68
C GLY A 350 -12.00 25.73 6.38
N SER A 351 -12.90 24.75 6.34
CA SER A 351 -12.68 23.41 6.92
C SER A 351 -11.59 22.64 6.17
N ARG A 352 -11.49 22.80 4.84
CA ARG A 352 -10.43 22.19 4.02
C ARG A 352 -9.02 22.74 4.32
N ARG A 353 -8.92 24.00 4.80
CA ARG A 353 -7.65 24.70 5.08
C ARG A 353 -7.06 24.45 6.46
N ARG A 354 -7.74 23.77 7.39
CA ARG A 354 -7.16 23.37 8.69
C ARG A 354 -6.11 22.27 8.47
N THR A 355 -4.94 22.66 7.97
CA THR A 355 -3.68 21.96 8.19
C THR A 355 -3.40 21.90 9.69
N SER A 356 -2.99 20.72 10.17
CA SER A 356 -2.37 20.58 11.49
C SER A 356 -1.26 21.61 11.62
N THR A 357 -1.45 22.59 12.50
CA THR A 357 -0.42 23.53 12.91
C THR A 357 0.62 22.73 13.69
N ARG A 358 1.65 22.20 13.03
CA ARG A 358 2.92 21.94 13.72
C ARG A 358 3.56 23.31 14.00
N PRO A 359 3.97 23.60 15.24
CA PRO A 359 4.72 24.82 15.51
C PRO A 359 6.05 24.75 14.74
N ALA A 360 6.43 25.89 14.15
CA ALA A 360 7.70 26.06 13.49
C ALA A 360 8.84 25.67 14.44
N VAL A 361 9.67 24.71 14.03
CA VAL A 361 10.96 24.51 14.66
C VAL A 361 11.85 25.63 14.14
N SER A 362 12.04 26.65 14.96
CA SER A 362 13.12 27.62 14.80
C SER A 362 14.45 26.88 14.79
N VAL A 363 15.20 27.00 13.69
CA VAL A 363 16.60 26.59 13.60
C VAL A 363 17.41 27.59 14.43
N PRO A 364 18.12 27.18 15.49
CA PRO A 364 19.14 28.03 16.08
C PRO A 364 20.42 27.88 15.27
N GLU A 365 20.88 29.03 14.81
CA GLU A 365 22.16 29.34 14.22
C GLU A 365 23.31 28.92 15.14
N SER A 366 24.33 28.25 14.59
CA SER A 366 25.55 27.87 15.30
C SER A 366 26.34 29.11 15.76
N PRO A 367 27.05 29.01 16.90
CA PRO A 367 28.46 29.43 16.85
C PRO A 367 29.45 28.57 17.65
N LYS A 368 30.57 28.32 16.98
CA LYS A 368 31.99 28.27 17.42
C LYS A 368 32.38 27.72 18.81
N ARG A 369 33.21 26.67 18.69
CA ARG A 369 34.32 26.14 19.53
C ARG A 369 35.05 27.19 20.41
N GLN A 370 35.21 26.87 21.70
CA GLN A 370 36.43 27.18 22.48
C GLN A 370 36.55 26.25 23.71
N GLU A 371 37.81 26.03 24.09
CA GLU A 371 38.37 24.93 24.88
C GLU A 371 38.83 25.46 26.25
N SER A 372 38.57 24.74 27.35
CA SER A 372 39.42 24.64 28.57
C SER A 372 38.76 23.85 29.73
N GLN A 373 39.51 22.88 30.27
CA GLN A 373 39.35 22.18 31.57
C GLN A 373 39.94 23.04 32.72
N PRO A 374 39.78 22.74 34.05
CA PRO A 374 39.84 21.41 34.71
C PRO A 374 38.90 21.15 35.93
N ALA A 375 38.96 19.91 36.45
CA ALA A 375 38.19 19.31 37.55
C ALA A 375 38.60 19.78 38.98
N PRO A 376 37.88 19.36 40.06
CA PRO A 376 38.36 18.19 40.81
C PRO A 376 37.32 17.27 41.52
N ALA A 377 37.82 16.05 41.81
CA ALA A 377 37.59 15.15 42.95
C ALA A 377 36.43 14.10 42.99
N ALA A 378 36.87 12.83 43.09
CA ALA A 378 36.17 11.57 43.39
C ALA A 378 35.75 11.49 44.89
N ALA A 379 34.97 10.54 45.44
CA ALA A 379 34.64 9.12 45.20
C ALA A 379 33.35 8.78 46.05
N PRO A 380 32.85 7.53 46.26
CA PRO A 380 33.30 6.21 45.78
C PRO A 380 32.21 5.29 45.21
N ALA A 381 32.68 4.19 44.63
CA ALA A 381 31.94 3.11 43.99
C ALA A 381 31.15 2.22 44.97
N LYS A 382 30.04 1.66 44.46
CA LYS A 382 29.31 0.51 45.03
C LYS A 382 29.20 -0.60 43.95
N PRO A 383 29.12 -1.88 44.36
CA PRO A 383 29.60 -3.02 43.60
C PRO A 383 28.69 -3.41 42.43
N ALA A 384 29.31 -3.96 41.38
CA ALA A 384 28.62 -4.61 40.28
C ALA A 384 27.80 -5.81 40.79
N PRO A 385 26.57 -6.02 40.31
CA PRO A 385 25.85 -7.24 40.60
C PRO A 385 26.50 -8.40 39.83
N GLU A 386 26.90 -9.38 40.61
CA GLU A 386 27.18 -10.76 40.26
C GLU A 386 26.19 -11.25 39.19
N VAL A 387 26.72 -11.55 38.01
CA VAL A 387 25.96 -12.18 36.91
C VAL A 387 25.69 -13.62 37.33
N VAL A 388 24.55 -13.83 37.96
CA VAL A 388 23.94 -15.15 38.08
C VAL A 388 23.51 -15.56 36.67
N SER A 389 24.18 -16.58 36.13
CA SER A 389 23.79 -17.20 34.86
C SER A 389 22.35 -17.70 34.95
N ILE A 390 21.45 -16.99 34.27
CA ILE A 390 20.07 -17.44 34.04
C ILE A 390 20.17 -18.73 33.20
N PRO A 391 19.48 -19.83 33.56
CA PRO A 391 19.49 -21.03 32.73
C PRO A 391 18.96 -20.67 31.34
N ALA A 392 19.79 -20.84 30.31
CA ALA A 392 19.30 -20.89 28.94
C ALA A 392 18.19 -21.96 28.91
N HIS A 393 17.03 -21.63 28.31
CA HIS A 393 15.84 -22.49 28.19
C HIS A 393 14.82 -22.51 29.36
N ALA A 394 14.79 -21.50 30.24
CA ALA A 394 13.73 -21.38 31.26
C ALA A 394 12.32 -21.50 30.64
N GLY A 395 11.59 -22.56 31.00
CA GLY A 395 10.23 -22.85 30.53
C GLY A 395 10.12 -23.84 29.36
N VAL A 396 11.21 -24.47 28.91
CA VAL A 396 11.15 -25.54 27.90
C VAL A 396 11.83 -26.81 28.41
N ASP A 397 11.07 -27.87 28.61
CA ASP A 397 11.59 -29.20 28.93
C ASP A 397 11.91 -29.95 27.63
N ILE A 398 13.19 -30.26 27.44
CA ILE A 398 13.73 -30.95 26.25
C ILE A 398 13.18 -32.37 26.12
N THR A 399 12.92 -33.05 27.23
CA THR A 399 12.36 -34.41 27.24
C THR A 399 10.88 -34.41 26.84
N GLU A 400 10.11 -33.46 27.38
CA GLU A 400 8.71 -33.24 27.00
C GLU A 400 8.60 -32.77 25.54
N LEU A 401 9.53 -31.93 25.08
CA LEU A 401 9.59 -31.46 23.70
C LEU A 401 9.85 -32.63 22.74
N ARG A 402 10.80 -33.51 23.09
CA ARG A 402 11.09 -34.71 22.28
C ARG A 402 9.89 -35.65 22.22
N ALA A 403 9.16 -35.84 23.33
CA ALA A 403 7.93 -36.63 23.36
C ALA A 403 6.82 -36.01 22.50
N ALA A 404 6.62 -34.69 22.59
CA ALA A 404 5.61 -33.98 21.80
C ALA A 404 5.92 -33.98 20.29
N LEU A 405 7.19 -33.82 19.92
CA LEU A 405 7.64 -33.90 18.52
C LEU A 405 7.53 -35.34 17.97
N ALA A 406 7.79 -36.36 18.79
CA ALA A 406 7.57 -37.75 18.40
C ALA A 406 6.06 -38.06 18.22
N ALA A 407 5.20 -37.53 19.10
CA ALA A 407 3.74 -37.63 18.96
C ALA A 407 3.22 -36.89 17.71
N ALA A 408 3.91 -35.85 17.26
CA ALA A 408 3.65 -35.15 16.00
C ALA A 408 4.23 -35.87 14.76
N GLY A 409 4.77 -37.09 14.90
CA GLY A 409 5.25 -37.92 13.79
C GLY A 409 6.67 -37.62 13.30
N MET A 410 7.46 -36.84 14.04
CA MET A 410 8.84 -36.52 13.67
C MET A 410 9.84 -37.58 14.15
N GLN A 411 10.82 -37.95 13.32
CA GLN A 411 11.94 -38.81 13.73
C GLN A 411 12.99 -38.02 14.53
N VAL A 412 12.68 -37.75 15.80
CA VAL A 412 13.54 -36.96 16.72
C VAL A 412 14.62 -37.79 17.43
N GLY A 413 14.65 -39.10 17.22
CA GLY A 413 15.55 -40.04 17.91
C GLY A 413 17.04 -39.87 17.57
N ALA A 414 17.35 -39.34 16.39
CA ALA A 414 18.72 -39.07 15.93
C ALA A 414 19.18 -37.61 16.16
N VAL A 415 18.30 -36.75 16.68
CA VAL A 415 18.60 -35.32 16.87
C VAL A 415 19.32 -35.12 18.20
N SER A 416 20.48 -34.45 18.16
CA SER A 416 21.24 -34.14 19.37
C SER A 416 20.54 -33.09 20.23
N ASP A 417 20.73 -33.15 21.55
CA ASP A 417 20.19 -32.14 22.47
C ASP A 417 20.74 -30.74 22.16
N GLY A 418 21.94 -30.64 21.57
CA GLY A 418 22.51 -29.37 21.10
C GLY A 418 21.73 -28.76 19.93
N ALA A 419 21.27 -29.58 18.99
CA ALA A 419 20.42 -29.12 17.89
C ALA A 419 19.03 -28.69 18.39
N LEU A 420 18.46 -29.42 19.36
CA LEU A 420 17.20 -29.04 19.99
C LEU A 420 17.31 -27.69 20.71
N ARG A 421 18.40 -27.46 21.45
CA ARG A 421 18.68 -26.18 22.13
C ARG A 421 18.85 -25.02 21.15
N SER A 422 19.59 -25.22 20.07
CA SER A 422 19.74 -24.20 19.02
C SER A 422 18.40 -23.85 18.36
N ALA A 423 17.52 -24.84 18.17
CA ALA A 423 16.17 -24.61 17.65
C ALA A 423 15.29 -23.84 18.65
N ILE A 424 15.36 -24.18 19.95
CA ILE A 424 14.67 -23.46 21.03
C ILE A 424 15.08 -21.97 21.01
N ASP A 425 16.39 -21.69 20.98
CA ASP A 425 16.90 -20.31 21.01
C ASP A 425 16.50 -19.53 19.76
N THR A 426 16.48 -20.18 18.60
CA THR A 426 16.01 -19.59 17.34
C THR A 426 14.51 -19.27 17.38
N VAL A 427 13.69 -20.11 18.00
CA VAL A 427 12.25 -19.88 18.13
C VAL A 427 11.95 -18.79 19.16
N LEU A 428 12.59 -18.84 20.34
CA LEU A 428 12.34 -17.89 21.41
C LEU A 428 12.87 -16.48 21.08
N SER A 429 13.97 -16.36 20.33
CA SER A 429 14.46 -15.06 19.83
C SER A 429 13.53 -14.39 18.82
N ARG A 430 12.66 -15.16 18.15
CA ARG A 430 11.63 -14.63 17.24
C ARG A 430 10.36 -14.17 17.96
N ALA A 431 10.21 -14.48 19.25
CA ALA A 431 8.99 -14.19 20.01
C ALA A 431 9.12 -12.89 20.83
N THR A 432 8.12 -12.02 20.74
CA THR A 432 8.07 -10.75 21.51
C THR A 432 7.40 -10.90 22.88
N SER A 433 6.64 -11.96 23.12
CA SER A 433 6.08 -12.35 24.43
C SER A 433 5.69 -13.82 24.38
N VAL A 434 5.99 -14.58 25.43
CA VAL A 434 5.76 -16.02 25.48
C VAL A 434 4.95 -16.38 26.73
N GLY A 435 3.70 -16.82 26.54
CA GLY A 435 2.84 -17.30 27.64
C GLY A 435 3.09 -18.77 28.00
N ASN A 436 3.34 -19.63 27.00
CA ASN A 436 3.75 -21.02 27.18
C ASN A 436 4.85 -21.34 26.15
N SER A 437 6.09 -21.35 26.63
CA SER A 437 7.29 -21.58 25.83
C SER A 437 7.35 -23.00 25.26
N GLN A 438 6.87 -24.00 26.01
CA GLN A 438 6.83 -25.39 25.58
C GLN A 438 5.94 -25.57 24.34
N ALA A 439 4.72 -25.02 24.38
CA ALA A 439 3.76 -25.13 23.28
C ALA A 439 4.22 -24.36 22.03
N LEU A 440 4.79 -23.16 22.24
CA LEU A 440 5.32 -22.33 21.18
C LEU A 440 6.44 -23.05 20.42
N VAL A 441 7.47 -23.52 21.15
CA VAL A 441 8.62 -24.23 20.58
C VAL A 441 8.19 -25.50 19.86
N THR A 442 7.33 -26.32 20.48
CA THR A 442 6.81 -27.55 19.87
C THR A 442 6.14 -27.22 18.52
N SER A 443 5.21 -26.25 18.51
CA SER A 443 4.49 -25.89 17.28
C SER A 443 5.39 -25.32 16.19
N ALA A 444 6.40 -24.52 16.55
CA ALA A 444 7.32 -23.91 15.61
C ALA A 444 8.24 -24.95 14.97
N ILE A 445 8.80 -25.88 15.77
CA ILE A 445 9.67 -26.94 15.27
C ILE A 445 8.89 -27.95 14.40
N THR A 446 7.63 -28.26 14.72
CA THR A 446 6.79 -29.11 13.86
C THR A 446 6.51 -28.48 12.50
N ARG A 447 6.39 -27.15 12.43
CA ARG A 447 6.15 -26.42 11.16
C ARG A 447 7.42 -26.16 10.36
N GLU A 448 8.56 -26.02 11.04
CA GLU A 448 9.88 -25.79 10.44
C GLU A 448 10.87 -26.90 10.85
N PRO A 449 10.74 -28.14 10.31
CA PRO A 449 11.62 -29.26 10.68
C PRO A 449 13.09 -29.02 10.28
N VAL A 450 13.33 -28.06 9.37
CA VAL A 450 14.65 -27.58 8.98
C VAL A 450 15.44 -27.02 10.17
N LEU A 451 14.77 -26.52 11.22
CA LEU A 451 15.41 -26.06 12.46
C LEU A 451 16.18 -27.17 13.19
N LEU A 452 15.83 -28.45 12.96
CA LEU A 452 16.52 -29.61 13.52
C LEU A 452 17.52 -30.26 12.55
N GLY A 453 17.76 -29.66 11.38
CA GLY A 453 18.62 -30.25 10.34
C GLY A 453 18.07 -31.55 9.74
N ILE A 454 16.79 -31.88 10.00
CA ILE A 454 16.10 -33.01 9.40
C ILE A 454 15.62 -32.55 8.02
N SER A 455 16.20 -33.10 6.96
CA SER A 455 15.63 -32.97 5.63
C SER A 455 14.23 -33.59 5.65
N ALA A 456 13.20 -32.78 5.38
CA ALA A 456 11.83 -33.26 5.34
C ALA A 456 11.73 -34.52 4.44
N PRO A 457 10.97 -35.56 4.83
CA PRO A 457 10.60 -36.56 3.87
C PRO A 457 9.88 -35.85 2.72
N ALA A 458 10.24 -36.20 1.49
CA ALA A 458 9.52 -35.76 0.30
C ALA A 458 8.02 -35.96 0.54
N PRO A 459 7.14 -35.03 0.12
CA PRO A 459 5.72 -35.27 0.23
C PRO A 459 5.44 -36.56 -0.52
N THR A 460 5.00 -37.59 0.21
CA THR A 460 4.37 -38.74 -0.40
C THR A 460 3.09 -38.22 -1.05
N HIS A 461 3.22 -37.78 -2.31
CA HIS A 461 2.12 -37.81 -3.25
C HIS A 461 1.67 -39.27 -3.33
N GLY A 462 0.64 -39.59 -2.55
CA GLY A 462 0.23 -40.96 -2.34
C GLY A 462 -1.00 -41.11 -1.45
N ALA A 463 -1.88 -40.12 -1.42
CA ALA A 463 -3.30 -40.38 -1.25
C ALA A 463 -3.97 -39.59 -2.37
N HIS A 464 -4.66 -40.29 -3.26
CA HIS A 464 -5.51 -39.67 -4.25
C HIS A 464 -6.37 -38.61 -3.55
N THR A 465 -6.09 -37.32 -3.77
CA THR A 465 -7.17 -36.33 -3.69
C THR A 465 -8.12 -36.78 -4.77
N ALA A 466 -9.18 -37.51 -4.38
CA ALA A 466 -10.37 -37.58 -5.20
C ALA A 466 -10.65 -36.14 -5.65
N ASP A 467 -10.65 -35.90 -6.96
CA ASP A 467 -10.90 -34.58 -7.52
C ASP A 467 -12.18 -34.03 -6.89
N LEU A 468 -12.03 -33.09 -5.94
CA LEU A 468 -13.20 -32.53 -5.27
C LEU A 468 -14.06 -31.85 -6.34
N PRO A 469 -15.40 -32.04 -6.29
CA PRO A 469 -16.30 -31.43 -7.25
C PRO A 469 -16.07 -29.93 -7.32
N LYS A 470 -15.69 -29.38 -8.47
CA LYS A 470 -15.50 -27.93 -8.62
C LYS A 470 -16.78 -27.19 -8.23
N GLY A 471 -16.64 -26.10 -7.48
CA GLY A 471 -17.77 -25.28 -7.07
C GLY A 471 -17.39 -23.80 -7.10
N ASN A 472 -18.39 -22.94 -7.22
CA ASN A 472 -18.20 -21.49 -7.14
C ASN A 472 -18.78 -20.98 -5.82
N CYS A 473 -18.06 -20.08 -5.17
CA CYS A 473 -18.55 -19.45 -3.95
C CYS A 473 -19.61 -18.38 -4.30
N PRO A 474 -20.84 -18.45 -3.75
CA PRO A 474 -21.88 -17.45 -4.03
C PRO A 474 -21.49 -16.05 -3.52
N GLU A 475 -20.75 -15.98 -2.42
CA GLU A 475 -20.38 -14.70 -1.78
C GLU A 475 -19.21 -13.97 -2.46
N HIS A 476 -18.30 -14.74 -3.05
CA HIS A 476 -17.02 -14.24 -3.54
C HIS A 476 -16.87 -14.39 -5.06
N ASN A 477 -17.74 -15.18 -5.70
CA ASN A 477 -17.71 -15.51 -7.12
C ASN A 477 -16.33 -15.99 -7.59
N THR A 478 -15.71 -16.83 -6.76
CA THR A 478 -14.41 -17.47 -7.01
C THR A 478 -14.58 -18.98 -7.07
N GLU A 479 -13.80 -19.63 -7.94
CA GLU A 479 -13.69 -21.09 -7.97
C GLU A 479 -13.10 -21.60 -6.65
N ILE A 480 -13.75 -22.62 -6.08
CA ILE A 480 -13.35 -23.28 -4.86
C ILE A 480 -12.49 -24.48 -5.24
N LEU A 481 -11.18 -24.34 -5.03
CA LEU A 481 -10.19 -25.40 -5.30
C LEU A 481 -10.07 -26.45 -4.17
N GLY A 482 -10.76 -26.24 -3.04
CA GLY A 482 -10.72 -27.14 -1.89
C GLY A 482 -12.12 -27.43 -1.31
N LYS A 483 -12.18 -27.77 -0.02
CA LYS A 483 -13.47 -28.00 0.67
C LYS A 483 -14.27 -26.71 0.87
N ILE A 484 -13.60 -25.57 1.00
CA ILE A 484 -14.21 -24.26 1.30
C ILE A 484 -13.58 -23.13 0.47
N CYS A 485 -14.34 -22.06 0.29
CA CYS A 485 -13.81 -20.81 -0.25
C CYS A 485 -12.77 -20.22 0.70
N ARG A 486 -11.57 -19.90 0.17
CA ARG A 486 -10.49 -19.27 0.95
C ARG A 486 -10.91 -17.90 1.51
N GLU A 487 -11.68 -17.13 0.75
CA GLU A 487 -12.14 -15.82 1.17
C GLU A 487 -13.18 -15.92 2.31
N CYS A 488 -14.18 -16.82 2.21
CA CYS A 488 -15.09 -17.08 3.33
C CYS A 488 -14.35 -17.55 4.59
N ALA A 489 -13.32 -18.38 4.41
CA ALA A 489 -12.49 -18.85 5.50
C ALA A 489 -11.75 -17.70 6.19
N ALA A 490 -11.26 -16.73 5.42
CA ALA A 490 -10.60 -15.53 5.94
C ALA A 490 -11.60 -14.64 6.70
N GLU A 491 -12.78 -14.38 6.12
CA GLU A 491 -13.84 -13.59 6.77
C GLU A 491 -14.27 -14.19 8.12
N LEU A 492 -14.45 -15.51 8.21
CA LEU A 492 -14.84 -16.14 9.47
C LEU A 492 -13.71 -16.10 10.52
N LYS A 493 -12.44 -15.99 10.11
CA LYS A 493 -11.29 -15.86 11.02
C LYS A 493 -11.00 -14.40 11.41
N ALA A 494 -11.34 -13.42 10.58
CA ALA A 494 -11.00 -12.01 10.76
C ALA A 494 -11.89 -11.31 11.81
N PRO A 495 -11.33 -10.76 12.91
CA PRO A 495 -12.09 -10.25 14.05
C PRO A 495 -12.92 -8.98 13.74
N ASP A 496 -12.62 -8.32 12.62
CA ASP A 496 -13.26 -7.12 12.11
C ASP A 496 -14.38 -7.39 11.09
N THR A 497 -14.66 -8.66 10.79
CA THR A 497 -15.79 -9.06 9.95
C THR A 497 -17.11 -8.80 10.68
N THR A 498 -18.04 -8.15 9.99
CA THR A 498 -19.36 -7.82 10.53
C THR A 498 -20.25 -9.07 10.65
N VAL A 499 -21.24 -9.04 11.54
CA VAL A 499 -22.20 -10.16 11.71
C VAL A 499 -22.87 -10.55 10.39
N VAL A 500 -23.23 -9.55 9.58
CA VAL A 500 -23.88 -9.77 8.27
C VAL A 500 -22.93 -10.47 7.28
N GLU A 501 -21.68 -10.02 7.20
CA GLU A 501 -20.65 -10.65 6.34
C GLU A 501 -20.33 -12.07 6.81
N ALA A 502 -20.20 -12.27 8.12
CA ALA A 502 -19.94 -13.57 8.71
C ALA A 502 -21.10 -14.55 8.47
N GLN A 503 -22.35 -14.09 8.56
CA GLN A 503 -23.53 -14.90 8.28
C GLN A 503 -23.53 -15.37 6.82
N ALA A 504 -23.34 -14.46 5.87
CA ALA A 504 -23.31 -14.81 4.45
C ALA A 504 -22.16 -15.78 4.12
N CYS A 505 -20.97 -15.56 4.70
CA CYS A 505 -19.83 -16.46 4.53
C CYS A 505 -20.08 -17.84 5.15
N TRP A 506 -20.74 -17.89 6.31
CA TRP A 506 -21.14 -19.15 6.96
C TRP A 506 -22.18 -19.90 6.13
N ASP A 507 -23.20 -19.23 5.61
CA ASP A 507 -24.23 -19.85 4.78
C ASP A 507 -23.61 -20.49 3.53
N ALA A 508 -22.66 -19.80 2.90
CA ALA A 508 -21.91 -20.33 1.75
C ALA A 508 -20.99 -21.51 2.11
N VAL A 509 -20.27 -21.43 3.23
CA VAL A 509 -19.38 -22.50 3.70
C VAL A 509 -20.19 -23.74 4.08
N SER A 510 -21.25 -23.58 4.88
CA SER A 510 -22.09 -24.68 5.35
C SER A 510 -22.81 -25.36 4.20
N ALA A 511 -23.36 -24.62 3.22
CA ALA A 511 -23.97 -25.19 2.02
C ALA A 511 -22.97 -26.02 1.20
N ARG A 512 -21.75 -25.51 1.02
CA ARG A 512 -20.70 -26.22 0.28
C ARG A 512 -20.25 -27.50 0.99
N LEU A 513 -20.04 -27.45 2.30
CA LEU A 513 -19.64 -28.63 3.08
C LEU A 513 -20.75 -29.68 3.13
N LYS A 514 -22.03 -29.28 3.23
CA LYS A 514 -23.18 -30.19 3.11
C LYS A 514 -23.20 -30.89 1.75
N SER A 515 -23.04 -30.15 0.65
CA SER A 515 -22.98 -30.72 -0.71
C SER A 515 -21.81 -31.71 -0.88
N LEU A 516 -20.65 -31.44 -0.28
CA LEU A 516 -19.52 -32.38 -0.30
C LEU A 516 -19.80 -33.63 0.54
N THR A 517 -20.50 -33.49 1.66
CA THR A 517 -20.92 -34.63 2.50
C THR A 517 -21.90 -35.53 1.75
N GLU A 518 -22.88 -34.94 1.07
CA GLU A 518 -23.82 -35.66 0.19
C GLU A 518 -23.10 -36.38 -0.96
N ALA A 519 -22.00 -35.81 -1.45
CA ALA A 519 -21.14 -36.42 -2.46
C ALA A 519 -20.14 -37.45 -1.90
N GLY A 520 -20.19 -37.78 -0.60
CA GLY A 520 -19.39 -38.83 0.03
C GLY A 520 -18.01 -38.39 0.53
N PHE A 521 -17.74 -37.09 0.63
CA PHE A 521 -16.49 -36.56 1.20
C PHE A 521 -16.65 -36.26 2.70
N ASP A 522 -15.65 -36.60 3.51
CA ASP A 522 -15.64 -36.24 4.93
C ASP A 522 -15.39 -34.73 5.11
N THR A 523 -16.33 -34.05 5.76
CA THR A 523 -16.27 -32.61 6.06
C THR A 523 -16.52 -32.28 7.53
N THR A 524 -16.56 -33.31 8.39
CA THR A 524 -17.00 -33.18 9.80
C THR A 524 -16.16 -32.17 10.57
N ASP A 525 -14.83 -32.27 10.44
CA ASP A 525 -13.87 -31.38 11.09
C ASP A 525 -13.96 -29.94 10.57
N GLU A 526 -14.09 -29.77 9.25
CA GLU A 526 -14.24 -28.43 8.67
C GLU A 526 -15.55 -27.78 9.09
N MET A 527 -16.66 -28.53 9.12
CA MET A 527 -17.96 -28.02 9.56
C MET A 527 -17.87 -27.50 11.00
N ALA A 528 -17.37 -28.32 11.94
CA ALA A 528 -17.24 -27.95 13.34
C ALA A 528 -16.32 -26.72 13.53
N ARG A 529 -15.20 -26.67 12.79
CA ARG A 529 -14.24 -25.56 12.85
C ARG A 529 -14.88 -24.24 12.41
N TYR A 530 -15.51 -24.21 11.23
CA TYR A 530 -16.05 -22.96 10.69
C TYR A 530 -17.38 -22.56 11.35
N GLN A 531 -18.13 -23.51 11.90
CA GLN A 531 -19.29 -23.23 12.74
C GLN A 531 -18.87 -22.48 14.01
N SER A 532 -17.80 -22.94 14.67
CA SER A 532 -17.26 -22.30 15.86
C SER A 532 -16.77 -20.87 15.57
N LEU A 533 -16.11 -20.67 14.42
CA LEU A 533 -15.71 -19.34 13.96
C LEU A 533 -16.90 -18.43 13.66
N ALA A 534 -17.94 -18.95 13.01
CA ALA A 534 -19.16 -18.21 12.73
C ALA A 534 -19.88 -17.77 14.01
N ILE A 535 -20.06 -18.66 14.98
CA ILE A 535 -20.62 -18.33 16.30
C ILE A 535 -19.78 -17.24 16.98
N ALA A 536 -18.45 -17.34 16.92
CA ALA A 536 -17.53 -16.33 17.47
C ALA A 536 -17.63 -14.96 16.76
N ARG A 537 -18.30 -14.87 15.61
CA ARG A 537 -18.63 -13.61 14.90
C ARG A 537 -20.08 -13.17 15.10
N GLY A 538 -20.85 -13.84 15.96
CA GLY A 538 -22.24 -13.49 16.25
C GLY A 538 -23.26 -14.01 15.23
N VAL A 539 -22.88 -14.98 14.38
CA VAL A 539 -23.77 -15.66 13.44
C VAL A 539 -24.80 -16.46 14.20
N THR A 540 -26.08 -16.26 13.86
CA THR A 540 -27.17 -17.10 14.36
C THR A 540 -27.29 -18.31 13.46
N LEU A 541 -26.98 -19.48 14.01
CA LEU A 541 -27.17 -20.74 13.30
C LEU A 541 -28.66 -21.05 13.28
N SER A 542 -29.30 -20.90 12.11
CA SER A 542 -30.62 -21.46 11.90
C SER A 542 -30.52 -22.97 12.06
N ILE A 543 -31.26 -23.50 13.04
CA ILE A 543 -31.40 -24.94 13.32
C ILE A 543 -32.06 -25.63 12.12
#